data_AF-A0A8I1V8I2-F1
#
_entry.id   AF-A0A8I1V8I2-F1
#
_cell.length_a   1.000
_cell.length_b   1.000
_cell.length_c   1.000
_cell.angle_alpha   90.00
_cell.angle_beta   90.00
_cell.angle_gamma   90.00
#
_symmetry.space_group_name_H-M   'P 1'
#
loop_
_entity.id
_entity.type
_entity.pdbx_description
1 polymer ?
#
loop_
_entity_poly.entity_id
_entity_poly.type
_entity_poly.pdbx_seq_one_letter_code
_entity_poly.pdbx_strand_id
1 'polypeptide(L)'
;MRNTASRFMPPVAVRPPLRWPARCFLAVMAVAFMAVFWTHPVAVGGSLLALGSLVAVLSRREALRLARMAQSRAGESICQFARSIDCRRVDTWVVRAVYEELQRSLSAAVAVPLRLTDNLQSDLRLDADDLDDLVADMAQRARRSLADTSANPLFGKVTTVGDLVEFLQTQPCLPNSAV
;
A
#
# COMPACT_ATOMS: atom_id res chain seq x y z
N MET A 1 3.22 -15.69 18.93
CA MET A 1 1.94 -15.30 18.28
C MET A 1 1.07 -14.63 19.31
N ARG A 2 0.32 -13.59 18.95
CA ARG A 2 -0.61 -12.91 19.86
C ARG A 2 -1.90 -13.71 20.05
N ASN A 3 -2.43 -13.70 21.27
CA ASN A 3 -3.73 -14.30 21.62
C ASN A 3 -4.91 -13.31 21.49
N THR A 4 -4.64 -12.06 21.13
CA THR A 4 -5.67 -11.03 20.94
C THR A 4 -6.29 -11.14 19.55
N ALA A 5 -7.63 -11.12 19.47
CA ALA A 5 -8.34 -11.19 18.19
C ALA A 5 -7.99 -10.00 17.27
N SER A 6 -7.89 -10.26 15.96
CA SER A 6 -7.51 -9.27 14.93
C SER A 6 -8.46 -8.07 14.80
N ARG A 7 -9.66 -8.14 15.37
CA ARG A 7 -10.61 -7.01 15.41
C ARG A 7 -10.15 -5.85 16.30
N PHE A 8 -9.20 -6.08 17.21
CA PHE A 8 -8.62 -5.06 18.09
C PHE A 8 -7.33 -4.46 17.54
N MET A 9 -7.04 -4.71 16.26
CA MET A 9 -5.91 -4.14 15.56
C MET A 9 -6.07 -2.62 15.44
N PRO A 10 -5.03 -1.82 15.76
CA PRO A 10 -5.10 -0.38 15.62
C PRO A 10 -5.18 0.04 14.15
N PRO A 11 -5.81 1.19 13.84
CA PRO A 11 -5.69 1.81 12.53
C PRO A 11 -4.26 2.31 12.30
N VAL A 12 -3.90 2.54 11.03
CA VAL A 12 -2.66 3.23 10.68
C VAL A 12 -2.69 4.64 11.31
N ALA A 13 -1.59 5.06 11.93
CA ALA A 13 -1.54 6.42 12.46
C ALA A 13 -1.54 7.43 11.32
N VAL A 14 -2.31 8.51 11.48
CA VAL A 14 -2.33 9.60 10.51
C VAL A 14 -0.94 10.25 10.48
N ARG A 15 -0.31 10.28 9.30
CA ARG A 15 0.97 10.97 9.11
C ARG A 15 0.82 12.44 9.53
N PRO A 16 1.78 13.03 10.28
CA PRO A 16 1.66 14.39 10.75
C PRO A 16 1.55 15.36 9.56
N PRO A 17 0.77 16.45 9.69
CA PRO A 17 0.58 17.37 8.60
C PRO A 17 1.92 18.02 8.20
N LEU A 18 2.01 18.40 6.93
CA LEU A 18 3.20 18.99 6.34
C LEU A 18 3.75 20.14 7.21
N ARG A 19 5.06 20.12 7.49
CA ARG A 19 5.74 21.11 8.33
C ARG A 19 5.69 22.50 7.71
N TRP A 20 5.68 23.53 8.55
CA TRP A 20 5.60 24.94 8.12
C TRP A 20 6.59 25.36 7.01
N PRO A 21 7.89 25.01 7.03
CA PRO A 21 8.80 25.39 5.95
C PRO A 21 8.41 24.81 4.58
N ALA A 22 7.89 23.57 4.56
CA ALA A 22 7.42 22.96 3.32
C ALA A 22 6.13 23.63 2.80
N ARG A 23 5.28 24.16 3.68
CA ARG A 23 4.12 24.98 3.27
C ARG A 23 4.56 26.29 2.63
N CYS A 24 5.56 26.98 3.20
CA CYS A 24 6.11 28.20 2.61
C CYS A 24 6.72 27.94 1.24
N PHE A 25 7.48 26.85 1.09
CA PHE A 25 8.04 26.44 -0.20
C PHE A 25 6.95 26.18 -1.25
N LEU A 26 5.89 25.44 -0.90
CA LEU A 26 4.76 25.20 -1.78
C LEU A 26 4.03 26.48 -2.20
N ALA A 27 3.88 27.45 -1.28
CA ALA A 27 3.26 28.74 -1.60
C ALA A 27 4.09 29.52 -2.64
N VAL A 28 5.42 29.54 -2.51
CA VAL A 28 6.31 30.17 -3.49
C VAL A 28 6.21 29.47 -4.85
N MET A 29 6.20 28.13 -4.87
CA MET A 29 6.02 27.36 -6.10
C MET A 29 4.67 27.66 -6.77
N ALA A 30 3.59 27.77 -6.00
CA ALA A 30 2.27 28.10 -6.51
C ALA A 30 2.22 29.50 -7.15
N VAL A 31 2.85 30.50 -6.53
CA VAL A 31 2.95 31.86 -7.10
C VAL A 31 3.75 31.86 -8.39
N ALA A 32 4.87 31.12 -8.45
CA ALA A 32 5.66 30.98 -9.67
C ALA A 32 4.85 30.30 -10.79
N PHE A 33 4.11 29.24 -10.49
CA PHE A 33 3.21 28.58 -11.44
C PHE A 33 2.11 29.52 -11.96
N MET A 34 1.51 30.32 -11.07
CA MET A 34 0.49 31.31 -11.46
C MET A 34 1.05 32.37 -12.39
N ALA A 35 2.27 32.85 -12.15
CA ALA A 35 2.94 33.79 -13.04
C ALA A 35 3.18 33.20 -14.43
N VAL A 36 3.66 31.95 -14.51
CA VAL A 36 3.86 31.22 -15.78
C VAL A 36 2.54 30.97 -16.51
N PHE A 37 1.47 30.65 -15.77
CA PHE A 37 0.14 30.49 -16.35
C PHE A 37 -0.37 31.79 -16.99
N TRP A 38 -0.08 32.93 -16.37
CA TRP A 38 -0.47 34.24 -16.89
C TRP A 38 0.29 34.62 -18.18
N THR A 39 1.57 34.25 -18.28
CA THR A 39 2.39 34.55 -19.47
C THR A 39 2.10 33.59 -20.63
N HIS A 40 1.75 32.33 -20.35
CA HIS A 40 1.56 31.30 -21.38
C HIS A 40 0.28 30.46 -21.17
N PRO A 41 -0.91 31.07 -21.17
CA PRO A 41 -2.15 30.39 -20.78
C PRO A 41 -2.53 29.24 -21.72
N VAL A 42 -2.31 29.39 -23.03
CA VAL A 42 -2.63 28.36 -24.03
C VAL A 42 -1.70 27.16 -23.90
N ALA A 43 -0.39 27.39 -23.72
CA ALA A 43 0.58 26.32 -23.59
C ALA A 43 0.33 25.52 -22.31
N VAL A 44 0.16 26.20 -21.18
CA VAL A 44 -0.10 25.54 -19.89
C VAL A 44 -1.44 24.81 -19.91
N GLY A 45 -2.50 25.44 -20.46
CA GLY A 45 -3.80 24.80 -20.62
C GLY A 45 -3.74 23.55 -21.49
N GLY A 46 -3.04 23.61 -22.63
CA GLY A 46 -2.82 22.45 -23.50
C GLY A 46 -2.06 21.32 -22.79
N SER A 47 -0.99 21.64 -22.05
CA SER A 47 -0.24 20.65 -21.27
C SER A 47 -1.08 20.00 -20.17
N LEU A 48 -1.90 20.77 -19.44
CA LEU A 48 -2.79 20.24 -18.41
C LEU A 48 -3.86 19.31 -19.00
N LEU A 49 -4.45 19.68 -20.15
CA LEU A 49 -5.41 18.81 -20.84
C LEU A 49 -4.75 17.52 -21.35
N ALA A 50 -3.56 17.63 -21.94
CA ALA A 50 -2.79 16.47 -22.39
C ALA A 50 -2.46 15.54 -21.22
N LEU A 51 -1.92 16.07 -20.12
CA LEU A 51 -1.61 15.28 -18.93
C LEU A 51 -2.87 14.68 -18.29
N GLY A 52 -3.94 15.46 -18.15
CA GLY A 52 -5.22 15.00 -17.59
C GLY A 52 -5.86 13.88 -18.41
N SER A 53 -5.84 14.01 -19.74
CA SER A 53 -6.34 12.96 -20.64
C SER A 53 -5.49 11.68 -20.56
N LEU A 54 -4.16 11.82 -20.48
CA LEU A 54 -3.26 10.69 -20.29
C LEU A 54 -3.56 9.96 -18.97
N VAL A 55 -3.66 10.69 -17.86
CA VAL A 55 -4.01 10.15 -16.54
C VAL A 55 -5.39 9.47 -16.57
N ALA A 56 -6.38 10.06 -17.24
CA ALA A 56 -7.71 9.48 -17.38
C ALA A 56 -7.68 8.15 -18.18
N VAL A 57 -6.86 8.07 -19.24
CA VAL A 57 -6.70 6.84 -20.01
C VAL A 57 -5.98 5.77 -19.19
N LEU A 58 -4.90 6.12 -18.50
CA LEU A 58 -4.12 5.19 -17.68
C LEU A 58 -4.95 4.64 -16.50
N SER A 59 -5.65 5.52 -15.78
CA SER A 59 -6.53 5.12 -14.67
C SER A 59 -7.68 4.22 -15.12
N ARG A 60 -8.31 4.49 -16.28
CA ARG A 60 -9.32 3.59 -16.86
C ARG A 60 -8.75 2.22 -17.22
N ARG A 61 -7.54 2.17 -17.79
CA ARG A 61 -6.88 0.91 -18.12
C ARG A 61 -6.59 0.09 -16.87
N GLU A 62 -6.10 0.73 -15.80
CA GLU A 62 -5.84 0.05 -14.53
C GLU A 62 -7.14 -0.43 -13.87
N ALA A 63 -8.19 0.40 -13.85
CA ALA A 63 -9.51 0.01 -13.35
C ALA A 63 -10.08 -1.22 -14.09
N LEU A 64 -9.98 -1.25 -15.42
CA LEU A 64 -10.40 -2.40 -16.22
C LEU A 64 -9.56 -3.65 -15.93
N ARG A 65 -8.24 -3.49 -15.73
CA ARG A 65 -7.34 -4.59 -15.38
C ARG A 65 -7.72 -5.19 -14.04
N LEU A 66 -7.89 -4.37 -13.01
CA LEU A 66 -8.31 -4.81 -11.68
C LEU A 66 -9.69 -5.45 -11.71
N ALA A 67 -10.63 -4.91 -12.49
CA ALA A 67 -11.95 -5.52 -12.68
C ALA A 67 -11.85 -6.92 -13.32
N ARG A 68 -10.99 -7.11 -14.33
CA ARG A 68 -10.75 -8.43 -14.94
C ARG A 68 -10.12 -9.41 -13.95
N MET A 69 -9.19 -8.93 -13.12
CA MET A 69 -8.56 -9.74 -12.06
C MET A 69 -9.57 -10.14 -10.98
N ALA A 70 -10.44 -9.23 -10.57
CA ALA A 70 -11.53 -9.54 -9.65
C ALA A 70 -12.52 -10.55 -10.26
N GLN A 71 -12.85 -10.39 -11.54
CA GLN A 71 -13.77 -11.28 -12.24
C GLN A 71 -13.19 -12.69 -12.42
N SER A 72 -11.89 -12.82 -12.75
CA SER A 72 -11.25 -14.14 -12.88
C SER A 72 -11.13 -14.89 -11.56
N ARG A 73 -11.29 -14.17 -10.44
CA ARG A 73 -11.26 -14.69 -9.07
C ARG A 73 -12.62 -14.61 -8.39
N ALA A 74 -13.71 -14.51 -9.18
CA ALA A 74 -15.06 -14.41 -8.65
C ALA A 74 -15.38 -15.63 -7.77
N GLY A 75 -15.79 -15.37 -6.52
CA GLY A 75 -16.05 -16.41 -5.52
C GLY A 75 -14.89 -16.64 -4.53
N GLU A 76 -13.72 -16.08 -4.79
CA GLU A 76 -12.65 -16.00 -3.79
C GLU A 76 -12.94 -14.90 -2.76
N SER A 77 -12.54 -15.12 -1.52
CA SER A 77 -12.79 -14.19 -0.42
C SER A 77 -11.61 -14.15 0.55
N ILE A 78 -11.59 -13.14 1.42
CA ILE A 78 -10.61 -13.04 2.52
C ILE A 78 -10.52 -14.34 3.34
N CYS A 79 -11.63 -15.06 3.51
CA CYS A 79 -11.64 -16.33 4.22
C CYS A 79 -10.83 -17.41 3.50
N GLN A 80 -10.85 -17.44 2.17
CA GLN A 80 -10.02 -18.38 1.39
C GLN A 80 -8.54 -17.99 1.46
N PHE A 81 -8.23 -16.69 1.37
CA PHE A 81 -6.87 -16.19 1.60
C PHE A 81 -6.35 -16.59 2.98
N ALA A 82 -7.11 -16.34 4.04
CA ALA A 82 -6.72 -16.73 5.39
C ALA A 82 -6.55 -18.25 5.56
N ARG A 83 -7.38 -19.07 4.88
CA ARG A 83 -7.24 -20.53 4.88
C ARG A 83 -6.00 -21.04 4.15
N SER A 84 -5.51 -20.31 3.14
CA SER A 84 -4.25 -20.66 2.47
C SER A 84 -3.01 -20.44 3.34
N ILE A 85 -3.15 -19.77 4.49
CA ILE A 85 -2.09 -19.52 5.45
C ILE A 85 -2.30 -20.44 6.65
N ASP A 86 -1.22 -21.08 7.12
CA ASP A 86 -1.26 -21.77 8.41
C ASP A 86 -1.33 -20.75 9.56
N CYS A 87 -2.55 -20.34 9.90
CA CYS A 87 -2.84 -19.40 10.98
C CYS A 87 -2.47 -19.94 12.37
N ARG A 88 -2.04 -21.21 12.49
CA ARG A 88 -1.45 -21.75 13.74
C ARG A 88 0.03 -21.41 13.87
N ARG A 89 0.68 -20.98 12.79
CA ARG A 89 2.10 -20.59 12.74
C ARG A 89 2.28 -19.09 12.51
N VAL A 90 1.38 -18.49 11.72
CA VAL A 90 1.42 -17.06 11.38
C VAL A 90 0.44 -16.27 12.24
N ASP A 91 0.89 -15.12 12.75
CA ASP A 91 0.04 -14.23 13.53
C ASP A 91 -1.10 -13.66 12.67
N THR A 92 -2.34 -13.85 13.12
CA THR A 92 -3.55 -13.38 12.42
C THR A 92 -3.59 -11.87 12.20
N TRP A 93 -2.88 -11.07 13.02
CA TRP A 93 -2.74 -9.63 12.79
C TRP A 93 -1.87 -9.35 11.58
N VAL A 94 -0.80 -10.12 11.33
CA VAL A 94 0.02 -9.97 10.12
C VAL A 94 -0.80 -10.31 8.89
N VAL A 95 -1.50 -11.46 8.92
CA VAL A 95 -2.37 -11.89 7.82
C VAL A 95 -3.38 -10.80 7.45
N ARG A 96 -4.04 -10.24 8.47
CA ARG A 96 -5.03 -9.18 8.27
C ARG A 96 -4.42 -7.87 7.81
N ALA A 97 -3.26 -7.48 8.34
CA ALA A 97 -2.54 -6.27 7.93
C ALA A 97 -2.24 -6.33 6.43
N VAL A 98 -1.61 -7.42 6.01
CA VAL A 98 -1.18 -7.61 4.62
C VAL A 98 -2.39 -7.58 3.69
N TYR A 99 -3.44 -8.33 4.03
CA TYR A 99 -4.62 -8.38 3.19
C TYR A 99 -5.30 -7.01 3.06
N GLU A 100 -5.55 -6.31 4.17
CA GLU A 100 -6.30 -5.05 4.15
C GLU A 100 -5.49 -3.90 3.53
N GLU A 101 -4.19 -3.80 3.82
CA GLU A 101 -3.36 -2.74 3.26
C GLU A 101 -3.12 -2.92 1.76
N LEU A 102 -2.85 -4.14 1.30
CA LEU A 102 -2.77 -4.42 -0.15
C LEU A 102 -4.10 -4.20 -0.85
N GLN A 103 -5.22 -4.61 -0.24
CA GLN A 103 -6.53 -4.36 -0.82
C GLN A 103 -6.83 -2.87 -0.95
N ARG A 104 -6.41 -2.06 0.04
CA ARG A 104 -6.58 -0.61 0.03
C ARG A 104 -5.71 0.08 -1.00
N SER A 105 -4.48 -0.39 -1.22
CA SER A 105 -3.57 0.19 -2.22
C SER A 105 -4.03 -0.07 -3.65
N LEU A 106 -4.59 -1.25 -3.93
CA LEU A 106 -5.04 -1.62 -5.28
C LEU A 106 -6.23 -0.78 -5.77
N SER A 107 -7.31 -0.71 -4.98
CA SER A 107 -8.48 0.07 -5.36
C SER A 107 -9.44 0.24 -4.19
N ALA A 108 -9.94 1.48 -4.03
CA ALA A 108 -11.09 1.74 -3.18
C ALA A 108 -12.43 1.30 -3.81
N ALA A 109 -12.48 1.14 -5.14
CA ALA A 109 -13.71 0.91 -5.88
C ALA A 109 -13.99 -0.58 -6.16
N VAL A 110 -12.94 -1.40 -6.28
CA VAL A 110 -13.06 -2.82 -6.63
C VAL A 110 -12.27 -3.67 -5.62
N ALA A 111 -12.97 -4.58 -4.93
CA ALA A 111 -12.31 -5.60 -4.13
C ALA A 111 -11.70 -6.67 -5.05
N VAL A 112 -10.41 -6.93 -4.91
CA VAL A 112 -9.66 -7.88 -5.74
C VAL A 112 -9.16 -8.99 -4.82
N PRO A 113 -9.73 -10.20 -4.88
CA PRO A 113 -9.28 -11.29 -4.03
C PRO A 113 -7.78 -11.55 -4.20
N LEU A 114 -7.03 -11.42 -3.12
CA LEU A 114 -5.58 -11.65 -3.09
C LEU A 114 -5.26 -13.13 -2.91
N ARG A 115 -4.13 -13.55 -3.48
CA ARG A 115 -3.53 -14.87 -3.31
C ARG A 115 -2.10 -14.73 -2.81
N LEU A 116 -1.61 -15.70 -2.04
CA LEU A 116 -0.22 -15.69 -1.55
C LEU A 116 0.82 -15.71 -2.67
N THR A 117 0.47 -16.32 -3.80
CA THR A 117 1.33 -16.43 -4.97
C THR A 117 1.37 -15.17 -5.82
N ASP A 118 0.53 -14.16 -5.52
CA ASP A 118 0.51 -12.92 -6.30
C ASP A 118 1.87 -12.23 -6.16
N ASN A 119 2.47 -11.89 -7.30
CA ASN A 119 3.71 -11.14 -7.35
C ASN A 119 3.42 -9.65 -7.11
N LEU A 120 4.16 -9.03 -6.18
CA LEU A 120 3.92 -7.65 -5.76
C LEU A 120 4.14 -6.65 -6.92
N GLN A 121 5.12 -6.90 -7.79
CA GLN A 121 5.46 -6.00 -8.89
C GLN A 121 4.71 -6.34 -10.18
N SER A 122 4.68 -7.60 -10.61
CA SER A 122 4.05 -7.97 -11.90
C SER A 122 2.53 -8.04 -11.80
N ASP A 123 2.01 -8.62 -10.72
CA ASP A 123 0.57 -8.86 -10.57
C ASP A 123 -0.10 -7.68 -9.86
N LEU A 124 0.49 -7.18 -8.77
CA LEU A 124 -0.09 -6.06 -8.03
C LEU A 124 0.37 -4.67 -8.51
N ARG A 125 1.44 -4.60 -9.32
CA ARG A 125 2.02 -3.32 -9.82
C ARG A 125 2.38 -2.33 -8.72
N LEU A 126 2.82 -2.84 -7.57
CA LEU A 126 3.41 -2.03 -6.53
C LEU A 126 4.86 -1.76 -6.92
N ASP A 127 5.21 -0.48 -7.03
CA ASP A 127 6.62 -0.10 -7.12
C ASP A 127 7.30 -0.21 -5.76
N ALA A 128 8.62 -0.02 -5.73
CA ALA A 128 9.39 -0.17 -4.50
C ALA A 128 9.02 0.88 -3.44
N ASP A 129 8.76 2.11 -3.87
CA ASP A 129 8.45 3.23 -2.98
C ASP A 129 7.08 3.03 -2.32
N ASP A 130 6.06 2.62 -3.09
CA ASP A 130 4.74 2.26 -2.59
C ASP A 130 4.81 1.06 -1.63
N LEU A 131 5.65 0.07 -1.95
CA LEU A 131 5.78 -1.13 -1.13
C LEU A 131 6.39 -0.82 0.24
N ASP A 132 7.41 0.03 0.32
CA ASP A 132 8.04 0.42 1.59
C ASP A 132 7.04 1.14 2.52
N ASP A 133 6.24 2.04 1.95
CA ASP A 133 5.17 2.74 2.68
C ASP A 133 4.11 1.76 3.20
N LEU A 134 3.69 0.81 2.36
CA LEU A 134 2.72 -0.22 2.76
C LEU A 134 3.27 -1.17 3.82
N VAL A 135 4.55 -1.55 3.73
CA VAL A 135 5.22 -2.39 4.74
C VAL A 135 5.25 -1.68 6.09
N ALA A 136 5.52 -0.38 6.11
CA ALA A 136 5.47 0.43 7.33
C ALA A 136 4.07 0.43 7.97
N ASP A 137 3.03 0.67 7.17
CA ASP A 137 1.64 0.67 7.64
C ASP A 137 1.21 -0.71 8.14
N MET A 138 1.54 -1.77 7.39
CA MET A 138 1.27 -3.15 7.79
C MET A 138 1.99 -3.52 9.09
N ALA A 139 3.27 -3.17 9.21
CA ALA A 139 4.07 -3.44 10.40
C ALA A 139 3.53 -2.68 11.60
N GLN A 140 3.16 -1.41 11.44
CA GLN A 140 2.56 -0.61 12.50
C GLN A 140 1.28 -1.26 13.02
N ARG A 141 0.34 -1.60 12.11
CA ARG A 141 -0.93 -2.21 12.49
C ARG A 141 -0.73 -3.59 13.10
N ALA A 142 0.17 -4.39 12.52
CA ALA A 142 0.54 -5.69 13.05
C ALA A 142 1.45 -5.60 14.27
N ARG A 143 1.82 -4.41 14.76
CA ARG A 143 2.80 -4.15 15.84
C ARG A 143 4.09 -4.95 15.68
N ARG A 144 4.71 -4.82 14.51
CA ARG A 144 6.02 -5.39 14.18
C ARG A 144 7.05 -4.28 14.13
N SER A 145 8.24 -4.58 14.64
CA SER A 145 9.38 -3.68 14.55
C SER A 145 9.96 -3.72 13.14
N LEU A 146 10.33 -2.57 12.61
CA LEU A 146 11.14 -2.44 11.38
C LEU A 146 12.55 -1.90 11.67
N ALA A 147 12.98 -1.90 12.94
CA ALA A 147 14.26 -1.30 13.34
C ALA A 147 15.49 -2.07 12.84
N ASP A 148 15.38 -3.39 12.63
CA ASP A 148 16.47 -4.25 12.13
C ASP A 148 15.94 -5.20 11.06
N THR A 149 15.46 -4.63 9.96
CA THR A 149 14.99 -5.42 8.82
C THR A 149 16.12 -6.21 8.15
N SER A 150 17.37 -5.76 8.26
CA SER A 150 18.55 -6.42 7.69
C SER A 150 18.82 -7.81 8.27
N ALA A 151 18.48 -8.05 9.53
CA ALA A 151 18.60 -9.38 10.14
C ALA A 151 17.56 -10.37 9.61
N ASN A 152 16.55 -9.91 8.87
CA ASN A 152 15.52 -10.77 8.32
C ASN A 152 16.05 -11.52 7.08
N PRO A 153 15.96 -12.87 7.03
CA PRO A 153 16.44 -13.66 5.89
C PRO A 153 15.82 -13.29 4.54
N LEU A 154 14.60 -12.73 4.58
CA LEU A 154 13.82 -12.29 3.42
C LEU A 154 14.09 -10.82 3.03
N PHE A 155 14.97 -10.11 3.73
CA PHE A 155 15.33 -8.73 3.38
C PHE A 155 15.84 -8.63 1.93
N GLY A 156 15.23 -7.76 1.13
CA GLY A 156 15.54 -7.58 -0.30
C GLY A 156 15.13 -8.76 -1.20
N LYS A 157 14.43 -9.78 -0.68
CA LYS A 157 14.02 -10.98 -1.43
C LYS A 157 12.51 -11.18 -1.47
N VAL A 158 11.74 -10.23 -0.94
CA VAL A 158 10.28 -10.29 -0.93
C VAL A 158 9.76 -10.06 -2.36
N THR A 159 9.11 -11.06 -2.94
CA THR A 159 8.58 -10.97 -4.31
C THR A 159 7.09 -11.22 -4.39
N THR A 160 6.55 -12.05 -3.49
CA THR A 160 5.14 -12.43 -3.44
C THR A 160 4.44 -11.95 -2.18
N VAL A 161 3.11 -11.97 -2.20
CA VAL A 161 2.29 -11.70 -1.00
C VAL A 161 2.61 -12.69 0.13
N GLY A 162 2.93 -13.95 -0.20
CA GLY A 162 3.37 -14.95 0.77
C GLY A 162 4.68 -14.59 1.45
N ASP A 163 5.69 -14.19 0.66
CA ASP A 163 6.98 -13.74 1.18
C ASP A 163 6.79 -12.52 2.10
N LEU A 164 5.87 -11.62 1.75
CA LEU A 164 5.57 -10.43 2.55
C LEU A 164 4.96 -10.78 3.91
N VAL A 165 4.02 -11.73 3.93
CA VAL A 165 3.47 -12.27 5.18
C VAL A 165 4.58 -12.89 6.03
N GLU A 166 5.47 -13.69 5.44
CA GLU A 166 6.56 -14.34 6.15
C GLU A 166 7.62 -13.34 6.66
N PHE A 167 7.94 -12.33 5.86
CA PHE A 167 8.84 -11.24 6.24
C PHE A 167 8.33 -10.54 7.49
N LEU A 168 7.08 -10.06 7.48
CA LEU A 168 6.46 -9.39 8.64
C LEU A 168 6.28 -10.33 9.84
N GLN A 169 5.99 -11.62 9.59
CA GLN A 169 5.89 -12.63 10.65
C GLN A 169 7.24 -12.89 11.33
N THR A 170 8.36 -12.72 10.63
CA THR A 170 9.71 -12.90 11.17
C THR A 170 10.18 -11.67 11.95
N GLN A 171 9.59 -10.49 11.70
CA GLN A 171 9.92 -9.28 12.45
C GLN A 171 9.55 -9.38 13.94
N PRO A 172 10.34 -8.79 14.85
CA PRO A 172 10.02 -8.78 16.28
C PRO A 172 8.67 -8.14 16.59
N CYS A 173 7.93 -8.72 17.54
CA CYS A 173 6.68 -8.16 18.03
C CYS A 173 6.95 -6.99 18.99
N LEU A 174 6.32 -5.84 18.76
CA LEU A 174 6.41 -4.70 19.67
C LEU A 174 5.49 -4.89 20.90
N PRO A 175 5.93 -4.49 22.11
CA PRO A 175 5.10 -4.53 23.30
C PRO A 175 3.96 -3.50 23.22
N ASN A 176 2.90 -3.68 24.03
CA ASN A 176 1.72 -2.81 24.03
C ASN A 176 2.04 -1.33 24.36
N SER A 177 3.16 -1.04 25.02
CA SER A 177 3.56 0.29 25.46
C SER A 177 4.36 1.12 24.43
N ALA A 178 4.67 0.57 23.25
CA ALA A 178 5.68 1.12 22.34
C ALA A 178 5.14 1.81 21.07
N VAL A 179 3.96 2.44 21.12
CA VAL A 179 3.44 3.25 20.00
C VAL A 179 3.00 4.61 20.50
#